data_AF-A0A954JXV8-F1
#
_entry.id   AF-A0A954JXV8-F1
#
_cell.length_a   1.000
_cell.length_b   1.000
_cell.length_c   1.000
_cell.angle_alpha   90.00
_cell.angle_beta   90.00
_cell.angle_gamma   90.00
#
_symmetry.space_group_name_H-M   'P 1'
#
loop_
_entity.id
_entity.type
_entity.pdbx_description
1 polymer ?
#
loop_
_entity_poly.entity_id
_entity_poly.type
_entity_poly.pdbx_seq_one_letter_code
_entity_poly.pdbx_strand_id
1 'polypeptide(L)'
;ETNSKRVPQSEHLLQRLTEPENTANPERTFLRPLRLLAMPQQIAERDSEGRLPARFSVLGQQRQVVELHGPERIQTAWWTEQPCHRDYFRAITETGSQLWIYHDLQTGSWYLHGLFD
;
A
#
# COMPACT_ATOMS: atom_id res chain seq x y z
N GLU A 1 -4.27 -52.54 -4.66
CA GLU A 1 -3.75 -51.26 -5.19
C GLU A 1 -4.04 -50.11 -4.23
N THR A 2 -3.12 -49.15 -4.18
CA THR A 2 -3.23 -47.77 -3.64
C THR A 2 -3.56 -47.55 -2.16
N ASN A 3 -2.48 -47.63 -1.37
CA ASN A 3 -1.98 -46.63 -0.41
C ASN A 3 -2.78 -45.33 -0.24
N SER A 4 -3.19 -45.00 0.99
CA SER A 4 -3.33 -43.60 1.44
C SER A 4 -3.15 -43.52 2.96
N LYS A 5 -1.91 -43.34 3.41
CA LYS A 5 -1.58 -42.96 4.79
C LYS A 5 -2.29 -41.64 5.14
N ARG A 6 -3.24 -41.66 6.07
CA ARG A 6 -3.71 -40.45 6.75
C ARG A 6 -2.85 -40.23 7.98
N VAL A 7 -2.04 -39.18 7.94
CA VAL A 7 -1.30 -38.66 9.09
C VAL A 7 -2.30 -37.98 10.05
N PRO A 8 -2.22 -38.18 11.38
CA PRO A 8 -3.21 -37.66 12.33
C PRO A 8 -3.08 -36.14 12.55
N GLN A 9 -4.23 -35.51 12.80
CA GLN A 9 -4.52 -34.07 12.84
C GLN A 9 -3.90 -33.28 14.02
N SER A 10 -2.89 -33.79 14.72
CA SER A 10 -2.37 -33.19 15.97
C SER A 10 -1.07 -32.39 15.82
N GLU A 11 -0.29 -32.56 14.75
CA GLU A 11 1.01 -31.86 14.59
C GLU A 11 0.91 -30.47 13.96
N HIS A 12 -0.13 -30.17 13.16
CA HIS A 12 -0.24 -28.84 12.54
C HIS A 12 -0.60 -27.74 13.54
N LEU A 13 -1.04 -28.10 14.76
CA LEU A 13 -1.36 -27.15 15.83
C LEU A 13 -0.11 -26.39 16.33
N LEU A 14 1.09 -26.93 16.13
CA LEU A 14 2.36 -26.31 16.55
C LEU A 14 2.97 -25.37 15.51
N GLN A 15 2.47 -25.36 14.27
CA GLN A 15 2.90 -24.40 13.24
C GLN A 15 2.12 -23.07 13.29
N ARG A 16 1.07 -23.02 14.12
CA ARG A 16 0.35 -21.81 14.54
C ARG A 16 1.17 -20.84 15.40
N LEU A 17 2.42 -21.18 15.74
CA LEU A 17 3.29 -20.39 16.62
C LEU A 17 4.35 -19.57 15.88
N THR A 18 4.25 -19.45 14.55
CA THR A 18 5.06 -18.50 13.73
C THR A 18 4.19 -17.59 12.87
N GLU A 19 2.93 -17.40 13.28
CA GLU A 19 1.96 -16.52 12.66
C GLU A 19 2.39 -15.04 12.82
N PRO A 20 2.40 -14.20 11.78
CA PRO A 20 2.06 -12.81 11.99
C PRO A 20 0.56 -12.79 12.29
N GLU A 21 0.17 -12.34 13.49
CA GLU A 21 -1.23 -12.11 13.84
C GLU A 21 -1.87 -11.16 12.81
N ASN A 22 -2.55 -11.73 11.83
CA ASN A 22 -3.45 -11.00 10.96
C ASN A 22 -4.86 -11.38 11.38
N THR A 23 -5.23 -10.94 12.59
CA THR A 23 -6.63 -10.72 12.92
C THR A 23 -7.18 -9.83 11.80
N ALA A 24 -8.00 -10.43 10.93
CA ALA A 24 -8.70 -9.74 9.88
C ALA A 24 -9.54 -8.63 10.51
N ASN A 25 -8.99 -7.42 10.58
CA ASN A 25 -9.70 -6.22 11.00
C ASN A 25 -10.61 -5.82 9.82
N PRO A 26 -11.94 -5.92 9.94
CA PRO A 26 -12.86 -5.54 8.86
C PRO A 26 -12.78 -4.04 8.50
N GLU A 27 -12.11 -3.22 9.32
CA GLU A 27 -11.85 -1.80 9.06
C GLU A 27 -10.76 -1.54 7.99
N ARG A 28 -9.98 -2.54 7.56
CA ARG A 28 -9.02 -2.40 6.46
C ARG A 28 -9.70 -2.51 5.10
N THR A 29 -10.67 -1.63 4.85
CA THR A 29 -11.27 -1.52 3.52
C THR A 29 -10.28 -0.77 2.62
N PHE A 30 -9.44 -1.52 1.91
CA PHE A 30 -8.60 -0.99 0.84
C PHE A 30 -9.48 -0.65 -0.36
N LEU A 31 -10.12 0.53 -0.30
CA LEU A 31 -10.81 1.06 -1.46
C LEU A 31 -9.80 1.24 -2.59
N ARG A 32 -10.18 0.77 -3.79
CA ARG A 32 -9.46 1.11 -5.02
C ARG A 32 -9.96 2.48 -5.50
N PRO A 33 -9.11 3.35 -6.04
CA PRO A 33 -9.56 4.61 -6.61
C PRO A 33 -10.49 4.38 -7.80
N LEU A 34 -11.40 5.33 -7.99
CA LEU A 34 -12.33 5.32 -9.13
C LEU A 34 -11.67 5.83 -10.41
N ARG A 35 -10.63 6.66 -10.29
CA ARG A 35 -9.91 7.25 -11.42
C ARG A 35 -8.40 7.13 -11.25
N LEU A 36 -7.73 6.56 -12.24
CA LEU A 36 -6.27 6.53 -12.33
C LEU A 36 -5.78 7.62 -13.27
N LEU A 37 -4.64 8.22 -12.92
CA LEU A 37 -3.89 9.06 -13.84
C LEU A 37 -3.26 8.16 -14.91
N ALA A 38 -3.20 8.65 -16.15
CA ALA A 38 -2.54 7.92 -17.24
C ALA A 38 -1.05 7.66 -16.95
N MET A 39 -0.41 8.60 -16.24
CA MET A 39 0.94 8.48 -15.70
C MET A 39 0.92 8.95 -14.25
N PRO A 40 1.48 8.18 -13.30
CA PRO A 40 1.65 8.65 -11.94
C PRO A 40 2.46 9.96 -11.91
N GLN A 41 1.95 10.97 -11.20
CA GLN A 41 2.64 12.24 -11.06
C GLN A 41 3.53 12.20 -9.82
N GLN A 42 4.82 12.49 -9.98
CA GLN A 42 5.74 12.55 -8.84
C GLN A 42 5.38 13.72 -7.90
N ILE A 43 5.41 13.44 -6.60
CA ILE A 43 5.38 14.45 -5.54
C ILE A 43 6.85 14.73 -5.18
N ALA A 44 7.29 15.96 -5.43
CA ALA A 44 8.69 16.32 -5.29
C ALA A 44 9.10 16.51 -3.83
N GLU A 45 8.18 17.04 -3.01
CA GLU A 45 8.44 17.34 -1.62
C GLU A 45 8.51 16.07 -0.75
N ARG A 46 9.49 16.04 0.16
CA ARG A 46 9.71 14.99 1.16
C ARG A 46 10.18 15.64 2.45
N ASP A 47 9.84 15.07 3.59
CA ASP A 47 10.41 15.50 4.87
C ASP A 47 11.88 15.04 5.02
N SER A 48 12.51 15.41 6.14
CA SER A 48 13.90 15.02 6.45
C SER A 48 14.13 13.51 6.53
N GLU A 49 13.06 12.73 6.74
CA GLU A 49 13.09 11.26 6.79
C GLU A 49 12.64 10.62 5.47
N GLY A 50 12.40 11.41 4.40
CA GLY A 50 11.96 10.91 3.10
C GLY A 50 10.47 10.53 3.03
N ARG A 51 9.68 10.84 4.06
CA ARG A 51 8.24 10.59 4.08
C ARG A 51 7.49 11.71 3.38
N LEU A 52 6.21 11.47 3.08
CA LEU A 52 5.33 12.49 2.55
C LEU A 52 5.09 13.58 3.60
N PRO A 53 5.39 14.85 3.31
CA PRO A 53 5.10 15.95 4.21
C PRO A 53 3.60 16.22 4.29
N ALA A 54 3.15 16.89 5.35
CA ALA A 54 1.73 17.26 5.50
C ALA A 54 1.25 18.21 4.40
N ARG A 55 2.14 19.00 3.79
CA ARG A 55 1.86 19.89 2.66
C ARG A 55 2.78 19.59 1.49
N PHE A 56 2.21 19.43 0.30
CA PHE A 56 2.96 19.18 -0.94
C PHE A 56 2.18 19.67 -2.16
N SER A 57 2.88 19.76 -3.28
CA SER A 57 2.31 20.21 -4.56
C SER A 57 2.03 19.02 -5.47
N VAL A 58 0.81 18.92 -6.00
CA VAL A 58 0.48 17.91 -7.02
C VAL A 58 -0.66 18.38 -7.90
N LEU A 59 -0.68 17.96 -9.18
CA LEU A 59 -1.65 18.43 -10.18
C LEU A 59 -1.73 19.97 -10.28
N GLY A 60 -0.61 20.68 -10.02
CA GLY A 60 -0.57 22.15 -10.02
C GLY A 60 -1.25 22.81 -8.81
N GLN A 61 -1.60 22.05 -7.77
CA GLN A 61 -2.28 22.55 -6.57
C GLN A 61 -1.47 22.24 -5.31
N GLN A 62 -1.46 23.18 -4.36
CA GLN A 62 -1.02 22.91 -2.99
C GLN A 62 -2.08 22.06 -2.29
N ARG A 63 -1.66 20.96 -1.68
CA ARG A 63 -2.51 20.05 -0.92
C ARG A 63 -1.99 19.95 0.50
N GLN A 64 -2.88 20.03 1.48
CA GLN A 64 -2.59 19.68 2.86
C GLN A 64 -3.31 18.37 3.20
N VAL A 65 -2.56 17.33 3.59
CA VAL A 65 -3.11 16.06 4.06
C VAL A 65 -3.45 16.18 5.54
N VAL A 66 -4.68 15.79 5.88
CA VAL A 66 -5.19 15.77 7.26
C VAL A 66 -5.35 14.35 7.80
N GLU A 67 -5.47 13.36 6.91
CA GLU A 67 -5.54 11.95 7.29
C GLU A 67 -4.86 11.08 6.24
N LEU A 68 -4.18 10.02 6.69
CA LEU A 68 -3.45 9.09 5.83
C LEU A 68 -3.78 7.66 6.24
N HIS A 69 -4.36 6.87 5.32
CA HIS A 69 -4.72 5.47 5.53
C HIS A 69 -3.77 4.54 4.76
N GLY A 70 -3.32 3.45 5.38
CA GLY A 70 -2.42 2.46 4.77
C GLY A 70 -1.21 2.12 5.66
N PRO A 71 -0.12 1.58 5.10
CA PRO A 71 0.06 1.25 3.69
C PRO A 71 -0.65 -0.03 3.25
N GLU A 72 -1.12 -0.06 2.00
CA GLU A 72 -1.33 -1.31 1.24
C GLU A 72 -0.06 -1.59 0.44
N ARG A 73 0.66 -2.67 0.78
CA ARG A 73 1.85 -3.06 0.02
C ARG A 73 1.47 -3.87 -1.20
N ILE A 74 1.88 -3.41 -2.37
CA ILE A 74 1.75 -4.14 -3.63
C ILE A 74 3.16 -4.46 -4.14
N GLN A 75 3.44 -5.76 -4.27
CA GLN A 75 4.65 -6.27 -4.87
C GLN A 75 4.30 -6.99 -6.18
N THR A 76 4.92 -6.56 -7.27
CA THR A 76 4.80 -7.23 -8.57
C THR A 76 6.17 -7.57 -9.11
N ALA A 77 6.22 -8.54 -10.03
CA ALA A 77 7.46 -9.01 -10.63
C ALA A 77 8.53 -9.43 -9.59
N TRP A 78 8.11 -9.95 -8.43
CA TRP A 78 9.01 -10.36 -7.33
C TRP A 78 9.93 -11.54 -7.69
N TRP A 79 9.61 -12.25 -8.77
CA TRP A 79 10.43 -13.30 -9.37
C TRP A 79 11.45 -12.79 -10.39
N THR A 80 11.54 -11.47 -10.60
CA THR A 80 12.45 -10.84 -11.56
C THR A 80 13.55 -10.07 -10.84
N GLU A 81 14.59 -9.68 -11.58
CA GLU A 81 15.71 -8.88 -11.04
C GLU A 81 15.29 -7.43 -10.71
N GLN A 82 14.13 -6.97 -11.19
CA GLN A 82 13.62 -5.61 -10.98
C GLN A 82 12.20 -5.67 -10.40
N PRO A 83 12.05 -6.12 -9.14
CA PRO A 83 10.74 -6.24 -8.53
C PRO A 83 10.18 -4.86 -8.20
N CYS A 84 8.89 -4.66 -8.46
CA CYS A 84 8.23 -3.40 -8.16
C CYS A 84 7.61 -3.46 -6.77
N HIS A 85 8.13 -2.67 -5.84
CA HIS A 85 7.70 -2.62 -4.45
C HIS A 85 7.09 -1.25 -4.13
N ARG A 86 5.77 -1.19 -3.94
CA ARG A 86 5.06 0.06 -3.66
C ARG A 86 4.20 -0.04 -2.42
N ASP A 87 4.27 0.99 -1.59
CA ASP A 87 3.35 1.20 -0.48
C ASP A 87 2.32 2.24 -0.89
N TYR A 88 1.08 1.81 -1.07
CA TYR A 88 -0.03 2.70 -1.40
C TYR A 88 -0.72 3.22 -0.14
N PHE A 89 -1.12 4.48 -0.20
CA PHE A 89 -1.88 5.16 0.84
C PHE A 89 -3.08 5.88 0.23
N ARG A 90 -4.14 5.99 1.03
CA ARG A 90 -5.25 6.90 0.75
C ARG A 90 -5.07 8.14 1.62
N ALA A 91 -4.77 9.27 0.98
CA ALA A 91 -4.57 10.54 1.66
C ALA A 91 -5.82 11.41 1.53
N ILE A 92 -6.39 11.85 2.64
CA ILE A 92 -7.50 12.79 2.68
C ILE A 92 -6.93 14.18 2.92
N THR A 93 -7.28 15.09 2.01
CA THR A 93 -6.85 16.49 2.07
C THR A 93 -7.81 17.34 2.88
N GLU A 94 -7.36 18.52 3.32
CA GLU A 94 -8.20 19.49 4.04
C GLU A 94 -9.47 19.92 3.28
N THR A 95 -9.45 19.81 1.94
CA THR A 95 -10.60 20.11 1.08
C THR A 95 -11.53 18.91 0.88
N GLY A 96 -11.28 17.78 1.56
CA GLY A 96 -12.04 16.54 1.42
C GLY A 96 -11.68 15.69 0.21
N SER A 97 -10.76 16.13 -0.67
CA SER A 97 -10.30 15.29 -1.78
C SER A 97 -9.53 14.09 -1.26
N GLN A 98 -9.75 12.93 -1.87
CA GLN A 98 -9.10 11.68 -1.53
C GLN A 98 -8.13 11.28 -2.64
N LEU A 99 -6.85 11.19 -2.29
CA LEU A 99 -5.75 10.90 -3.20
C LEU A 99 -5.29 9.45 -3.00
N TRP A 100 -5.01 8.75 -4.10
CA TRP A 100 -4.32 7.46 -4.09
C TRP A 100 -2.86 7.68 -4.43
N ILE A 101 -2.02 7.69 -3.40
CA ILE A 101 -0.59 7.97 -3.51
C ILE A 101 0.21 6.71 -3.21
N TYR A 102 1.44 6.61 -3.71
CA TYR A 102 2.35 5.55 -3.29
C TYR A 102 3.76 6.04 -3.04
N HIS A 103 4.43 5.35 -2.14
CA HIS A 103 5.87 5.40 -1.93
C HIS A 103 6.51 4.24 -2.68
N ASP A 104 7.38 4.56 -3.64
CA ASP A 104 8.19 3.59 -4.33
C ASP A 104 9.39 3.21 -3.45
N LEU A 105 9.40 1.97 -2.95
CA LEU A 105 10.43 1.51 -2.03
C LEU A 105 11.78 1.29 -2.71
N GLN A 106 11.84 1.25 -4.04
CA GLN A 106 13.08 1.11 -4.77
C GLN A 106 13.77 2.46 -4.99
N THR A 107 13.00 3.51 -5.29
CA THR A 107 13.53 4.85 -5.57
C THR A 107 13.38 5.84 -4.41
N GLY A 108 12.65 5.46 -3.36
CA GLY A 108 12.25 6.34 -2.25
C GLY A 108 11.31 7.48 -2.65
N SER A 109 10.76 7.43 -3.87
CA SER A 109 9.98 8.53 -4.44
C SER A 109 8.49 8.39 -4.20
N TRP A 110 7.82 9.53 -4.02
CA TRP A 110 6.39 9.60 -3.82
C TRP A 110 5.67 9.97 -5.11
N TYR A 111 4.51 9.38 -5.33
CA TYR A 111 3.71 9.61 -6.53
C TYR A 111 2.22 9.66 -6.19
N LEU A 112 1.49 10.51 -6.90
CA LEU A 112 0.04 10.42 -7.04
C LEU A 112 -0.28 9.50 -8.21
N HIS A 113 -1.07 8.46 -7.96
CA HIS A 113 -1.48 7.50 -8.98
C HIS A 113 -2.95 7.64 -9.36
N GLY A 114 -3.81 8.08 -8.44
CA GLY A 114 -5.24 8.19 -8.71
C GLY A 114 -6.00 9.02 -7.70
N LEU A 115 -7.30 9.13 -7.92
CA LEU A 115 -8.25 9.89 -7.13
C LEU A 115 -9.53 9.06 -6.93
N PHE A 116 -10.25 9.30 -5.83
CA PHE A 116 -11.48 8.55 -5.48
C PHE A 116 -12.79 9.30 -5.78
N ASP A 117 -12.70 10.50 -6.37
CA ASP A 117 -13.82 11.39 -6.72
C ASP A 117 -14.42 11.09 -8.11
#